data_AF-A0A7I0HVK5-F1
#
_entry.id   AF-A0A7I0HVK5-F1
#
_cell.length_a   1.000
_cell.length_b   1.000
_cell.length_c   1.000
_cell.angle_alpha   90.00
_cell.angle_beta   90.00
_cell.angle_gamma   90.00
#
_symmetry.space_group_name_H-M   'P 1'
#
loop_
_entity.id
_entity.type
_entity.pdbx_description
1 polymer ?
#
loop_
_entity_poly.entity_id
_entity_poly.type
_entity_poly.pdbx_seq_one_letter_code
_entity_poly.pdbx_strand_id
1 'polypeptide(L)'
;MNWHVSLFSAVILILFSLANLFADKIPLDQSLLSLKDEIREWKHGKISSHFQQKIRKKSIYPIEDGNCKLELASKISSVTYYRLSCQESEEPSLIEFLSQKSKQIAKDKFRLRAVHRIGKKQYLEIQTGLSEAKTTESKEFKKNLDDTELDYPIKKEKSIGDERYQHQSKYKPIQNPNLFYFQSIAENPKRRKEVPSNLEVFFDTSCPLEYLEKDQSFYWDQTVSYVFRITCVKDSVYRLIRVPSVTSGELMVSNTIWRDPKPGERVLGKALLKKISETQIIWEKVILYYE
;
A
#
# COMPACT_ATOMS: atom_id res chain seq x y z
N MET A 1 38.22 -40.18 -51.56
CA MET A 1 37.54 -38.86 -51.57
C MET A 1 36.03 -39.13 -51.65
N ASN A 2 35.09 -38.62 -50.86
CA ASN A 2 35.05 -37.78 -49.66
C ASN A 2 33.73 -38.12 -48.93
N TRP A 3 33.61 -39.31 -48.33
CA TRP A 3 32.37 -39.71 -47.62
C TRP A 3 32.21 -39.03 -46.26
N HIS A 4 33.31 -38.59 -45.63
CA HIS A 4 33.23 -37.86 -44.37
C HIS A 4 32.64 -36.45 -44.55
N VAL A 5 32.85 -35.81 -45.71
CA VAL A 5 32.39 -34.43 -45.94
C VAL A 5 30.86 -34.35 -46.09
N SER A 6 30.21 -35.39 -46.63
CA SER A 6 28.75 -35.38 -46.79
C SER A 6 28.00 -35.61 -45.46
N LEU A 7 28.55 -36.42 -44.57
CA LEU A 7 28.00 -36.65 -43.22
C LEU A 7 28.12 -35.41 -42.34
N PHE A 8 29.24 -34.69 -42.39
CA PHE A 8 29.38 -33.43 -41.66
C PHE A 8 28.45 -32.33 -42.20
N SER A 9 28.24 -32.26 -43.53
CA SER A 9 27.31 -31.29 -44.11
C SER A 9 25.85 -31.55 -43.73
N ALA A 10 25.42 -32.82 -43.68
CA ALA A 10 24.07 -33.18 -43.23
C ALA A 10 23.84 -32.87 -41.74
N VAL A 11 24.82 -33.13 -40.88
CA VAL A 11 24.72 -32.82 -39.45
C VAL A 11 24.69 -31.31 -39.19
N ILE A 12 25.43 -30.52 -39.96
CA ILE A 12 25.41 -29.04 -39.86
C ILE A 12 24.07 -28.48 -40.34
N LEU A 13 23.47 -29.02 -41.40
CA LEU A 13 22.12 -28.61 -41.85
C LEU A 13 21.03 -28.99 -40.86
N ILE A 14 21.16 -30.13 -40.17
CA ILE A 14 20.25 -30.52 -39.07
C ILE A 14 20.45 -29.59 -37.86
N LEU A 15 21.69 -29.24 -37.51
CA LEU A 15 21.97 -28.30 -36.42
C LEU A 15 21.48 -26.87 -36.71
N PHE A 16 21.58 -26.40 -37.96
CA PHE A 16 21.04 -25.09 -38.36
C PHE A 16 19.51 -25.07 -38.44
N SER A 17 18.85 -26.18 -38.79
CA SER A 17 17.39 -26.28 -38.76
C SER A 17 16.84 -26.42 -37.34
N LEU A 18 17.56 -27.08 -36.42
CA LEU A 18 17.24 -27.06 -34.99
C LEU A 18 17.54 -25.72 -34.31
N ALA A 19 18.59 -24.99 -34.73
CA ALA A 19 18.89 -23.67 -34.18
C ALA A 19 17.79 -22.62 -34.48
N ASN A 20 17.07 -22.76 -35.61
CA ASN A 20 15.92 -21.91 -35.93
C ASN A 20 14.63 -22.29 -35.19
N LEU A 21 14.59 -23.41 -34.46
CA LEU A 21 13.48 -23.79 -33.57
C LEU A 21 13.63 -23.22 -32.15
N PHE A 22 14.80 -22.67 -31.80
CA PHE A 22 15.08 -22.00 -30.53
C PHE A 22 15.33 -20.49 -30.68
N ALA A 23 14.73 -19.86 -31.69
CA ALA A 23 14.42 -18.45 -31.56
C ALA A 23 13.35 -18.33 -30.49
N ASP A 24 13.68 -17.69 -29.36
CA ASP A 24 12.77 -17.28 -28.27
C ASP A 24 11.59 -16.47 -28.85
N LYS A 25 10.62 -17.18 -29.42
CA LYS A 25 9.35 -16.60 -29.81
C LYS A 25 8.58 -16.47 -28.52
N ILE A 26 8.61 -15.26 -27.94
CA ILE A 26 7.54 -14.80 -27.06
C ILE A 26 6.23 -15.20 -27.77
N PRO A 27 5.38 -16.07 -27.19
CA PRO A 27 4.18 -16.51 -27.87
C PRO A 27 3.38 -15.27 -28.25
N LEU A 28 2.96 -15.17 -29.51
CA LEU A 28 2.28 -14.00 -30.11
C LEU A 28 1.11 -13.45 -29.24
N ASP A 29 0.55 -14.32 -28.41
CA ASP A 29 -0.51 -14.11 -27.42
C ASP A 29 -0.11 -13.26 -26.20
N GLN A 30 1.16 -12.85 -26.08
CA GLN A 30 1.73 -12.05 -24.98
C GLN A 30 2.43 -10.77 -25.45
N SER A 31 2.02 -10.22 -26.59
CA SER A 31 2.46 -8.89 -27.06
C SER A 31 1.73 -7.75 -26.36
N LEU A 32 2.37 -6.57 -26.27
CA LEU A 32 1.73 -5.38 -25.70
C LEU A 32 0.63 -4.81 -26.59
N LEU A 33 0.72 -5.03 -27.90
CA LEU A 33 -0.35 -4.67 -28.84
C LEU A 33 -1.61 -5.49 -28.59
N SER A 34 -1.48 -6.81 -28.40
CA SER A 34 -2.62 -7.66 -28.02
C SER A 34 -3.21 -7.23 -26.69
N LEU A 35 -2.37 -6.93 -25.70
CA LEU A 35 -2.84 -6.43 -24.39
C LEU A 35 -3.57 -5.09 -24.50
N LYS A 36 -3.09 -4.17 -25.36
CA LYS A 36 -3.76 -2.89 -25.63
C LYS A 36 -5.18 -3.13 -26.14
N ASP A 37 -5.34 -4.02 -27.12
CA ASP A 37 -6.64 -4.28 -27.73
C ASP A 37 -7.59 -4.97 -26.74
N GLU A 38 -7.09 -5.93 -25.95
CA GLU A 38 -7.86 -6.57 -24.86
C GLU A 38 -8.31 -5.56 -23.79
N ILE A 39 -7.44 -4.62 -23.41
CA ILE A 39 -7.78 -3.53 -22.48
C ILE A 39 -8.83 -2.61 -23.11
N ARG A 40 -8.69 -2.26 -24.39
CA ARG A 40 -9.65 -1.40 -25.09
C ARG A 40 -11.04 -2.04 -25.11
N GLU A 41 -11.14 -3.30 -25.52
CA GLU A 41 -12.41 -4.03 -25.52
C GLU A 41 -13.01 -4.13 -24.12
N TRP A 42 -12.18 -4.44 -23.12
CA TRP A 42 -12.60 -4.49 -21.73
C TRP A 42 -13.14 -3.15 -21.23
N LYS A 43 -12.52 -2.01 -21.57
CA LYS A 43 -13.00 -0.68 -21.18
C LYS A 43 -14.36 -0.33 -21.81
N HIS A 44 -14.68 -0.87 -22.99
CA HIS A 44 -15.96 -0.64 -23.67
C HIS A 44 -17.06 -1.61 -23.23
N GLY A 45 -16.76 -2.66 -22.45
CA GLY A 45 -17.75 -3.69 -22.14
C GLY A 45 -17.37 -4.62 -20.99
N LYS A 46 -17.70 -5.90 -21.14
CA LYS A 46 -17.35 -6.94 -20.18
C LYS A 46 -16.02 -7.56 -20.56
N ILE A 47 -15.23 -7.91 -19.55
CA ILE A 47 -13.99 -8.64 -19.75
C ILE A 47 -14.25 -9.99 -20.45
N SER A 48 -13.50 -10.29 -21.51
CA SER A 48 -13.64 -11.55 -22.24
C SER A 48 -13.16 -12.74 -21.39
N SER A 49 -13.71 -13.93 -21.63
CA SER A 49 -13.29 -15.16 -20.94
C SER A 49 -11.80 -15.46 -21.14
N HIS A 50 -11.29 -15.18 -22.34
CA HIS A 50 -9.88 -15.28 -22.70
C HIS A 50 -9.02 -14.35 -21.84
N PHE A 51 -9.39 -13.06 -21.75
CA PHE A 51 -8.63 -12.09 -20.99
C PHE A 51 -8.71 -12.38 -19.48
N GLN A 52 -9.87 -12.81 -18.97
CA GLN A 52 -9.98 -13.32 -17.59
C GLN A 52 -9.03 -14.50 -17.34
N GLN A 53 -8.90 -15.43 -18.28
CA GLN A 53 -8.00 -16.57 -18.16
C GLN A 53 -6.53 -16.12 -18.13
N LYS A 54 -6.14 -15.15 -18.97
CA LYS A 54 -4.80 -14.55 -18.96
C LYS A 54 -4.45 -13.91 -17.61
N ILE A 55 -5.41 -13.22 -16.99
CA ILE A 55 -5.26 -12.62 -15.65
C ILE A 55 -5.13 -13.71 -14.58
N ARG A 56 -6.01 -14.71 -14.59
CA ARG A 56 -5.96 -15.85 -13.63
C ARG A 56 -4.65 -16.62 -13.72
N LYS A 57 -4.12 -16.82 -14.94
CA LYS A 57 -2.82 -17.46 -15.19
C LYS A 57 -1.62 -16.56 -14.88
N LYS A 58 -1.84 -15.29 -14.53
CA LYS A 58 -0.79 -14.29 -14.27
C LYS A 58 0.19 -14.17 -15.44
N SER A 59 -0.37 -14.04 -16.64
CA SER A 59 0.39 -13.95 -17.88
C SER A 59 1.44 -12.84 -17.80
N ILE A 60 2.61 -13.11 -18.37
CA ILE A 60 3.79 -12.25 -18.31
C ILE A 60 3.91 -11.53 -19.65
N TYR A 61 4.24 -10.24 -19.59
CA TYR A 61 4.43 -9.37 -20.73
C TYR A 61 5.78 -8.65 -20.60
N PRO A 62 6.45 -8.33 -21.71
CA PRO A 62 7.62 -7.46 -21.70
C PRO A 62 7.21 -6.02 -21.36
N ILE A 63 8.10 -5.23 -20.76
CA ILE A 63 7.89 -3.80 -20.49
C ILE A 63 7.90 -3.00 -21.80
N GLU A 64 8.65 -3.45 -22.79
CA GLU A 64 8.79 -2.81 -24.10
C GLU A 64 8.66 -3.88 -25.19
N ASP A 65 7.84 -3.59 -26.20
CA ASP A 65 7.51 -4.46 -27.33
C ASP A 65 7.31 -3.59 -28.58
N GLY A 66 8.39 -3.44 -29.36
CA GLY A 66 8.42 -2.58 -30.55
C GLY A 66 8.08 -1.13 -30.23
N ASN A 67 7.02 -0.59 -30.85
CA ASN A 67 6.56 0.79 -30.64
C ASN A 67 5.65 0.95 -29.41
N CYS A 68 5.43 -0.10 -28.63
CA CYS A 68 4.63 -0.05 -27.42
C CYS A 68 5.49 -0.31 -26.19
N LYS A 69 5.34 0.52 -25.16
CA LYS A 69 6.02 0.35 -23.87
C LYS A 69 5.11 0.68 -22.71
N LEU A 70 5.39 0.09 -21.56
CA LEU A 70 4.75 0.41 -20.29
C LEU A 70 5.36 1.70 -19.74
N GLU A 71 4.57 2.76 -19.67
CA GLU A 71 4.97 4.06 -19.15
C GLU A 71 4.36 4.32 -17.78
N LEU A 72 5.16 4.92 -16.90
CA LEU A 72 4.67 5.49 -15.66
C LEU A 72 3.80 6.72 -15.99
N ALA A 73 2.53 6.69 -15.59
CA ALA A 73 1.61 7.81 -15.78
C ALA A 73 1.62 8.73 -14.55
N SER A 74 1.45 8.16 -13.35
CA SER A 74 1.48 8.90 -12.09
C SER A 74 1.73 7.97 -10.91
N LYS A 75 2.04 8.55 -9.75
CA LYS A 75 2.18 7.82 -8.48
C LYS A 75 1.39 8.58 -7.42
N ILE A 76 0.43 7.92 -6.78
CA ILE A 76 -0.43 8.52 -5.76
C ILE A 76 -0.44 7.60 -4.54
N SER A 77 0.12 8.08 -3.42
CA SER A 77 0.28 7.31 -2.19
C SER A 77 0.91 5.92 -2.43
N SER A 78 0.15 4.85 -2.25
CA SER A 78 0.56 3.45 -2.36
C SER A 78 0.22 2.81 -3.71
N VAL A 79 -0.27 3.59 -4.68
CA VAL A 79 -0.65 3.12 -6.01
C VAL A 79 0.18 3.81 -7.08
N THR A 80 0.85 3.01 -7.91
CA THR A 80 1.57 3.47 -9.10
C THR A 80 0.70 3.20 -10.32
N TYR A 81 0.42 4.24 -11.11
CA TYR A 81 -0.42 4.15 -12.30
C TYR A 81 0.45 4.07 -13.54
N TYR A 82 0.12 3.13 -14.43
CA TYR A 82 0.80 2.91 -15.69
C TYR A 82 -0.17 3.01 -16.87
N ARG A 83 0.40 3.33 -18.03
CA ARG A 83 -0.27 3.32 -19.32
C ARG A 83 0.62 2.63 -20.36
N LEU A 84 0.03 2.20 -21.46
CA LEU A 84 0.82 1.75 -22.61
C LEU A 84 1.03 2.93 -23.56
N SER A 85 2.26 3.19 -24.00
CA SER A 85 2.57 4.30 -24.93
C SER A 85 1.81 4.22 -26.25
N CYS A 86 1.41 3.00 -26.64
CA CYS A 86 0.65 2.75 -27.86
C CYS A 86 -0.88 2.89 -27.67
N GLN A 87 -1.36 3.29 -26.49
CA GLN A 87 -2.76 3.62 -26.26
C GLN A 87 -3.07 5.03 -26.76
N GLU A 88 -4.23 5.18 -27.40
CA GLU A 88 -4.75 6.48 -27.87
C GLU A 88 -5.21 7.36 -26.70
N SER A 89 -5.56 6.75 -25.56
CA SER A 89 -6.02 7.46 -24.38
C SER A 89 -4.86 7.79 -23.46
N GLU A 90 -4.80 9.03 -22.97
CA GLU A 90 -3.85 9.44 -21.94
C GLU A 90 -4.18 8.87 -20.56
N GLU A 91 -5.37 8.28 -20.38
CA GLU A 91 -5.81 7.77 -19.09
C GLU A 91 -5.10 6.45 -18.73
N PRO A 92 -4.57 6.33 -17.49
CA PRO A 92 -3.93 5.10 -17.04
C PRO A 92 -4.93 3.96 -16.96
N SER A 93 -4.55 2.80 -17.49
CA SER A 93 -5.36 1.58 -17.46
C SER A 93 -4.78 0.48 -16.56
N LEU A 94 -3.54 0.67 -16.12
CA LEU A 94 -2.76 -0.32 -15.36
C LEU A 94 -2.37 0.28 -14.00
N ILE A 95 -2.31 -0.55 -12.96
CA ILE A 95 -1.87 -0.12 -11.61
C ILE A 95 -0.95 -1.15 -10.95
N GLU A 96 -0.10 -0.68 -10.04
CA GLU A 96 0.69 -1.53 -9.13
C GLU A 96 0.56 -1.00 -7.70
N PHE A 97 0.34 -1.90 -6.74
CA PHE A 97 0.28 -1.55 -5.32
C PHE A 97 1.65 -1.73 -4.65
N LEU A 98 2.05 -0.75 -3.83
CA LEU A 98 3.33 -0.76 -3.10
C LEU A 98 3.49 -1.96 -2.14
N SER A 99 2.37 -2.52 -1.64
CA SER A 99 2.36 -3.64 -0.69
C SER A 99 2.80 -4.98 -1.29
N GLN A 100 3.05 -5.04 -2.60
CA GLN A 100 3.44 -6.27 -3.26
C GLN A 100 4.88 -6.65 -2.90
N LYS A 101 5.05 -7.73 -2.12
CA LYS A 101 6.35 -8.38 -1.95
C LYS A 101 6.88 -8.76 -3.34
N SER A 102 8.03 -8.22 -3.71
CA SER A 102 8.77 -8.58 -4.93
C SER A 102 9.07 -10.08 -4.90
N LYS A 103 8.21 -10.86 -5.55
CA LYS A 103 8.58 -12.20 -6.01
C LYS A 103 9.32 -11.94 -7.32
N GLN A 104 10.54 -12.46 -7.45
CA GLN A 104 11.43 -12.32 -8.61
C GLN A 104 10.65 -12.38 -9.94
N ILE A 105 10.39 -11.21 -10.52
CA ILE A 105 10.04 -11.03 -11.94
C ILE A 105 11.26 -10.36 -12.55
N ALA A 106 11.63 -10.77 -13.76
CA ALA A 106 12.71 -10.14 -14.50
C ALA A 106 12.42 -8.64 -14.70
N LYS A 107 13.46 -7.80 -14.61
CA LYS A 107 13.31 -6.32 -14.61
C LYS A 107 12.68 -5.77 -15.88
N ASP A 108 12.76 -6.52 -16.97
CA ASP A 108 12.24 -6.25 -18.32
C ASP A 108 10.80 -6.76 -18.52
N LYS A 109 10.17 -7.33 -17.49
CA LYS A 109 8.86 -7.97 -17.58
C LYS A 109 7.91 -7.51 -16.48
N PHE A 110 6.63 -7.60 -16.76
CA PHE A 110 5.56 -7.47 -15.77
C PHE A 110 4.56 -8.62 -15.92
N ARG A 111 3.79 -8.90 -14.87
CA ARG A 111 2.72 -9.90 -14.91
C ARG A 111 1.38 -9.29 -14.57
N LEU A 112 0.32 -9.84 -15.16
CA LEU A 112 -1.05 -9.51 -14.79
C LEU A 112 -1.42 -10.13 -13.43
N ARG A 113 -2.30 -9.48 -12.68
CA ARG A 113 -2.77 -9.96 -11.37
C ARG A 113 -4.27 -10.03 -11.25
N ALA A 114 -4.94 -8.88 -11.26
CA ALA A 114 -6.36 -8.79 -10.99
C ALA A 114 -6.95 -7.54 -11.61
N VAL A 115 -8.27 -7.49 -11.70
CA VAL A 115 -9.01 -6.28 -12.06
C VAL A 115 -9.51 -5.62 -10.79
N HIS A 116 -9.26 -4.32 -10.67
CA HIS A 116 -9.74 -3.49 -9.57
C HIS A 116 -10.65 -2.39 -10.07
N ARG A 117 -11.57 -1.97 -9.20
CA ARG A 117 -12.40 -0.81 -9.44
C ARG A 117 -12.05 0.24 -8.40
N ILE A 118 -11.54 1.38 -8.85
CA ILE A 118 -11.20 2.53 -8.01
C ILE A 118 -12.09 3.69 -8.46
N GLY A 119 -13.02 4.09 -7.60
CA GLY A 119 -14.09 5.02 -7.95
C GLY A 119 -14.97 4.50 -9.09
N LYS A 120 -15.12 5.30 -10.16
CA LYS A 120 -15.88 4.94 -11.37
C LYS A 120 -15.02 4.24 -12.42
N LYS A 121 -13.70 4.19 -12.24
CA LYS A 121 -12.76 3.64 -13.22
C LYS A 121 -12.34 2.21 -12.83
N GLN A 122 -12.05 1.42 -13.86
CA GLN A 122 -11.51 0.07 -13.69
C GLN A 122 -10.04 0.05 -14.11
N TYR A 123 -9.22 -0.69 -13.36
CA TYR A 123 -7.77 -0.76 -13.55
C TYR A 123 -7.32 -2.21 -13.51
N LEU A 124 -6.34 -2.54 -14.35
CA LEU A 124 -5.70 -3.84 -14.36
C LEU A 124 -4.47 -3.78 -13.47
N GLU A 125 -4.47 -4.54 -12.39
CA GLU A 125 -3.30 -4.71 -11.53
C GLU A 125 -2.23 -5.51 -12.26
N ILE A 126 -1.04 -4.92 -12.28
CA ILE A 126 0.19 -5.53 -12.75
C ILE A 126 1.17 -5.64 -11.59
N GLN A 127 2.21 -6.42 -11.82
CA GLN A 127 3.39 -6.43 -10.98
C GLN A 127 4.63 -6.39 -11.86
N THR A 128 5.49 -5.42 -11.61
CA THR A 128 6.72 -5.17 -12.33
C THR A 128 7.92 -5.75 -11.57
N GLY A 129 9.00 -6.04 -12.29
CA GLY A 129 10.32 -6.34 -11.70
C GLY A 129 11.14 -5.09 -11.37
N LEU A 130 10.57 -3.89 -11.59
CA LEU A 130 11.22 -2.62 -11.35
C LEU A 130 11.21 -2.31 -9.85
N SER A 131 12.12 -2.91 -9.09
CA SER A 131 12.49 -2.42 -7.76
C SER A 131 12.84 -0.94 -7.90
N GLU A 132 12.32 -0.07 -7.03
CA GLU A 132 12.57 1.39 -7.00
C GLU A 132 14.08 1.68 -7.09
N ALA A 133 14.61 1.71 -8.31
CA ALA A 133 15.87 2.31 -8.63
C ALA A 133 15.60 3.80 -8.57
N LYS A 134 16.32 4.48 -7.69
CA LYS A 134 16.42 5.94 -7.63
C LYS A 134 16.70 6.45 -9.05
N THR A 135 15.67 6.85 -9.79
CA THR A 135 15.84 7.61 -11.03
C THR A 135 16.07 9.06 -10.63
N THR A 136 17.36 9.38 -10.54
CA THR A 136 17.89 10.69 -10.85
C THR A 136 17.43 11.11 -12.25
N GLU A 137 17.22 12.42 -12.42
CA GLU A 137 17.04 13.15 -13.69
C GLU A 137 15.63 13.32 -14.26
N SER A 138 15.06 14.47 -13.86
CA SER A 138 14.54 15.52 -14.75
C SER A 138 13.57 15.11 -15.85
N LYS A 139 12.28 15.14 -15.51
CA LYS A 139 11.26 15.92 -16.21
C LYS A 139 10.28 16.44 -15.16
N GLU A 140 9.96 17.72 -15.23
CA GLU A 140 9.05 18.40 -14.31
C GLU A 140 7.70 17.67 -14.26
N PHE A 141 7.51 16.89 -13.20
CA PHE A 141 6.19 16.41 -12.84
C PHE A 141 5.46 17.58 -12.19
N LYS A 142 4.38 18.04 -12.84
CA LYS A 142 3.40 18.92 -12.21
C LYS A 142 2.92 18.24 -10.92
N LYS A 143 3.46 18.67 -9.79
CA LYS A 143 2.91 18.39 -8.46
C LYS A 143 1.55 19.11 -8.42
N ASN A 144 0.48 18.38 -8.67
CA ASN A 144 -0.84 18.80 -8.18
C ASN A 144 -0.79 18.64 -6.65
N LEU A 145 -0.48 19.74 -5.97
CA LEU A 145 -0.58 19.91 -4.53
C LEU A 145 -2.02 20.36 -4.19
N ASP A 146 -2.99 19.52 -4.50
CA ASP A 146 -4.36 19.76 -4.02
C ASP A 146 -5.08 18.44 -3.76
N ASP A 147 -4.73 17.81 -2.64
CA ASP A 147 -5.35 16.59 -2.10
C ASP A 147 -6.62 16.92 -1.30
N THR A 148 -7.51 17.78 -1.82
CA THR A 148 -8.77 18.12 -1.15
C THR A 148 -10.03 17.48 -1.74
N GLU A 149 -9.96 16.68 -2.81
CA GLU A 149 -11.12 15.93 -3.32
C GLU A 149 -10.79 14.46 -3.63
N LEU A 150 -10.90 13.61 -2.60
CA LEU A 150 -11.03 12.16 -2.76
C LEU A 150 -12.52 11.78 -2.82
N ASP A 151 -13.07 11.69 -4.03
CA ASP A 151 -14.46 11.33 -4.31
C ASP A 151 -14.67 9.80 -4.14
N TYR A 152 -15.01 9.36 -2.92
CA TYR A 152 -15.34 7.95 -2.63
C TYR A 152 -16.77 7.60 -3.06
N PRO A 153 -17.02 6.43 -3.68
CA PRO A 153 -18.33 6.07 -4.17
C PRO A 153 -19.33 5.83 -3.02
N ILE A 154 -20.35 6.67 -2.98
CA ILE A 154 -21.53 6.61 -2.11
C ILE A 154 -22.20 5.23 -2.25
N LYS A 155 -22.28 4.50 -1.14
CA LYS A 155 -23.04 3.25 -1.02
C LYS A 155 -24.52 3.63 -1.13
N LYS A 156 -25.18 3.29 -2.25
CA LYS A 156 -26.64 3.44 -2.38
C LYS A 156 -27.33 2.52 -1.36
N GLU A 157 -28.02 3.11 -0.39
CA GLU A 157 -28.93 2.41 0.51
C GLU A 157 -30.06 1.78 -0.30
N LYS A 158 -30.36 0.51 -0.01
CA LYS A 158 -31.57 -0.15 -0.50
C LYS A 158 -32.74 0.43 0.29
N SER A 159 -33.69 1.04 -0.40
CA SER A 159 -34.97 1.43 0.17
C SER A 159 -35.79 0.19 0.52
N ILE A 160 -35.95 -0.08 1.81
CA ILE A 160 -37.11 -0.80 2.35
C ILE A 160 -37.67 0.11 3.43
N GLY A 161 -38.99 0.31 3.38
CA GLY A 161 -39.70 1.40 4.02
C GLY A 161 -39.72 1.36 5.55
N ASP A 162 -40.43 2.38 6.04
CA ASP A 162 -40.85 2.66 7.41
C ASP A 162 -39.95 3.58 8.25
N GLU A 163 -40.25 4.86 8.06
CA GLU A 163 -40.48 5.88 9.08
C GLU A 163 -39.64 5.94 10.37
N ARG A 164 -39.06 7.14 10.54
CA ARG A 164 -38.63 7.81 11.79
C ARG A 164 -37.35 7.27 12.43
N TYR A 165 -36.22 7.83 12.00
CA TYR A 165 -35.23 8.46 12.90
C TYR A 165 -34.36 9.38 12.03
N GLN A 166 -34.63 10.68 12.01
CA GLN A 166 -33.70 11.67 11.46
C GLN A 166 -32.51 11.80 12.42
N HIS A 167 -31.55 10.89 12.33
CA HIS A 167 -30.20 11.21 12.76
C HIS A 167 -29.52 11.91 11.58
N GLN A 168 -29.54 13.24 11.58
CA GLN A 168 -28.70 14.03 10.70
C GLN A 168 -27.24 13.67 11.01
N SER A 169 -26.64 12.74 10.25
CA SER A 169 -25.20 12.57 10.29
C SER A 169 -24.60 13.79 9.61
N LYS A 170 -24.40 14.86 10.38
CA LYS A 170 -23.51 15.95 9.98
C LYS A 170 -22.15 15.29 9.76
N TYR A 171 -21.80 15.05 8.50
CA TYR A 171 -20.50 14.55 8.11
C TYR A 171 -19.47 15.58 8.58
N LYS A 172 -18.75 15.25 9.66
CA LYS A 172 -17.60 16.02 10.10
C LYS A 172 -16.40 15.55 9.27
N PRO A 173 -15.64 16.45 8.62
CA PRO A 173 -14.38 16.08 8.00
C PRO A 173 -13.51 15.36 9.03
N ILE A 174 -12.89 14.25 8.66
CA ILE A 174 -11.95 13.53 9.54
C ILE A 174 -10.70 14.40 9.65
N GLN A 175 -10.61 15.17 10.74
CA GLN A 175 -9.48 16.08 10.98
C GLN A 175 -8.18 15.33 11.29
N ASN A 176 -8.25 14.06 11.72
CA ASN A 176 -7.12 13.25 12.13
C ASN A 176 -7.20 11.80 11.59
N PRO A 177 -6.75 11.56 10.35
CA PRO A 177 -6.92 10.26 9.69
C PRO A 177 -6.09 9.15 10.34
N ASN A 178 -4.92 9.47 10.90
CA ASN A 178 -4.05 8.48 11.54
C ASN A 178 -4.62 8.00 12.88
N LEU A 179 -5.22 8.89 13.67
CA LEU A 179 -5.93 8.52 14.89
C LEU A 179 -7.15 7.65 14.58
N PHE A 180 -7.92 8.01 13.55
CA PHE A 180 -9.06 7.20 13.11
C PHE A 180 -8.61 5.81 12.63
N TYR A 181 -7.54 5.74 11.85
CA TYR A 181 -6.97 4.46 11.40
C TYR A 181 -6.51 3.63 12.59
N PHE A 182 -5.82 4.24 13.56
CA PHE A 182 -5.37 3.59 14.79
C PHE A 182 -6.54 3.01 15.59
N GLN A 183 -7.60 3.79 15.83
CA GLN A 183 -8.81 3.31 16.52
C GLN A 183 -9.38 2.07 15.84
N SER A 184 -9.46 2.09 14.51
CA SER A 184 -10.01 0.98 13.73
C SER A 184 -9.18 -0.32 13.82
N ILE A 185 -7.87 -0.21 14.03
CA ILE A 185 -6.97 -1.35 14.27
C ILE A 185 -7.07 -1.83 15.72
N ALA A 186 -7.21 -0.88 16.65
CA ALA A 186 -7.31 -1.18 18.06
C ALA A 186 -8.55 -2.04 18.35
N GLU A 187 -9.67 -1.68 17.73
CA GLU A 187 -10.96 -2.38 17.85
C GLU A 187 -11.04 -3.66 17.01
N ASN A 188 -10.39 -3.72 15.83
CA ASN A 188 -10.54 -4.85 14.91
C ASN A 188 -9.25 -5.67 14.73
N PRO A 189 -9.16 -6.88 15.31
CA PRO A 189 -8.04 -7.81 15.14
C PRO A 189 -7.63 -8.11 13.69
N LYS A 190 -8.58 -8.16 12.77
CA LYS A 190 -8.30 -8.55 11.36
C LYS A 190 -7.49 -7.49 10.63
N ARG A 191 -7.60 -6.22 11.03
CA ARG A 191 -6.90 -5.08 10.40
C ARG A 191 -5.46 -4.90 10.87
N ARG A 192 -5.04 -5.64 11.91
CA ARG A 192 -3.70 -5.55 12.52
C ARG A 192 -2.59 -6.11 11.62
N LYS A 193 -2.92 -6.93 10.62
CA LYS A 193 -1.95 -7.56 9.71
C LYS A 193 -1.34 -6.60 8.68
N GLU A 194 -1.97 -5.44 8.48
CA GLU A 194 -1.64 -4.48 7.42
C GLU A 194 -1.08 -3.16 7.96
N VAL A 195 -0.72 -3.11 9.25
CA VAL A 195 -0.25 -1.86 9.86
C VAL A 195 1.16 -1.52 9.39
N PRO A 196 1.38 -0.31 8.85
CA PRO A 196 2.71 0.14 8.48
C PRO A 196 3.58 0.37 9.72
N SER A 197 4.86 0.02 9.64
CA SER A 197 5.82 0.06 10.76
C SER A 197 6.36 1.46 11.09
N ASN A 198 5.69 2.51 10.62
CA ASN A 198 6.05 3.92 10.77
C ASN A 198 4.82 4.83 10.87
N LEU A 199 3.69 4.28 11.33
CA LEU A 199 2.47 5.07 11.52
C LEU A 199 2.67 6.08 12.64
N GLU A 200 2.59 7.36 12.32
CA GLU A 200 2.61 8.45 13.29
C GLU A 200 1.18 8.80 13.71
N VAL A 201 0.85 8.56 14.97
CA VAL A 201 -0.47 8.82 15.54
C VAL A 201 -0.41 10.07 16.40
N PHE A 202 -1.31 11.00 16.13
CA PHE A 202 -1.50 12.19 16.96
C PHE A 202 -2.77 12.01 17.82
N PHE A 203 -2.59 12.00 19.13
CA PHE A 203 -3.64 11.96 20.14
C PHE A 203 -4.04 13.40 20.46
N ASP A 204 -5.11 13.85 19.83
CA ASP A 204 -5.70 15.18 20.00
C ASP A 204 -6.79 15.19 21.08
N THR A 205 -7.51 16.30 21.22
CA THR A 205 -8.61 16.48 22.19
C THR A 205 -9.76 15.50 21.99
N SER A 206 -9.88 14.84 20.84
CA SER A 206 -10.88 13.78 20.62
C SER A 206 -10.45 12.43 21.20
N CYS A 207 -9.15 12.23 21.42
CA CYS A 207 -8.58 11.05 22.05
C CYS A 207 -7.33 11.37 22.87
N PRO A 208 -7.45 12.12 23.98
CA PRO A 208 -6.32 12.41 24.84
C PRO A 208 -5.77 11.16 25.52
N LEU A 209 -4.54 11.26 25.97
CA LEU A 209 -3.86 10.28 26.81
C LEU A 209 -4.08 10.64 28.27
N GLU A 210 -4.68 9.72 29.02
CA GLU A 210 -4.98 9.91 30.44
C GLU A 210 -3.96 9.18 31.29
N TYR A 211 -3.26 9.89 32.16
CA TYR A 211 -2.27 9.29 33.05
C TYR A 211 -2.94 8.32 34.03
N LEU A 212 -2.34 7.14 34.20
CA LEU A 212 -2.79 6.12 35.14
C LEU A 212 -1.81 5.99 36.30
N GLU A 213 -0.57 5.58 36.00
CA GLU A 213 0.40 5.21 37.01
C GLU A 213 1.84 5.28 36.49
N LYS A 214 2.76 5.27 37.44
CA LYS A 214 4.19 5.16 37.21
C LYS A 214 4.58 3.68 37.31
N ASP A 215 4.91 3.07 36.18
CA ASP A 215 5.37 1.68 36.06
C ASP A 215 6.90 1.65 36.19
N GLN A 216 7.38 1.28 37.37
CA GLN A 216 8.80 1.05 37.62
C GLN A 216 9.09 -0.43 37.45
N SER A 217 9.59 -0.81 36.27
CA SER A 217 10.04 -2.18 36.01
C SER A 217 11.35 -2.46 36.77
N PHE A 218 11.21 -2.90 38.02
CA PHE A 218 12.32 -3.12 38.97
C PHE A 218 13.29 -4.24 38.54
N TYR A 219 12.83 -5.20 37.74
CA TYR A 219 13.55 -6.48 37.55
C TYR A 219 14.51 -6.56 36.36
N TRP A 220 14.52 -5.59 35.43
CA TRP A 220 15.26 -5.79 34.17
C TRP A 220 16.08 -4.59 33.69
N ASP A 221 15.60 -3.33 33.79
CA ASP A 221 16.29 -2.19 33.12
C ASP A 221 16.36 -0.87 33.91
N GLN A 222 15.85 -0.79 35.15
CA GLN A 222 15.70 0.47 35.93
C GLN A 222 15.00 1.61 35.15
N THR A 223 14.37 1.31 34.01
CA THR A 223 13.69 2.29 33.16
C THR A 223 12.34 2.61 33.77
N VAL A 224 12.22 3.83 34.27
CA VAL A 224 10.95 4.37 34.76
C VAL A 224 10.06 4.61 33.54
N SER A 225 8.88 4.02 33.52
CA SER A 225 7.88 4.27 32.48
C SER A 225 6.61 4.83 33.10
N TYR A 226 5.92 5.69 32.37
CA TYR A 226 4.63 6.25 32.75
C TYR A 226 3.56 5.63 31.85
N VAL A 227 2.50 5.10 32.47
CA VAL A 227 1.42 4.41 31.77
C VAL A 227 0.27 5.37 31.56
N PHE A 228 -0.18 5.46 30.32
CA PHE A 228 -1.34 6.25 29.94
C PHE A 228 -2.42 5.36 29.32
N ARG A 229 -3.67 5.72 29.57
CA ARG A 229 -4.85 5.20 28.90
C ARG A 229 -5.18 6.06 27.69
N ILE A 230 -5.31 5.42 26.53
CA ILE A 230 -5.84 6.02 25.32
C ILE A 230 -7.36 6.10 25.45
N THR A 231 -7.90 7.29 25.66
CA THR A 231 -9.32 7.48 26.07
C THR A 231 -10.34 7.01 25.03
N CYS A 232 -10.00 7.06 23.73
CA CYS A 232 -10.88 6.61 22.66
C CYS A 232 -10.88 5.09 22.44
N VAL A 233 -10.00 4.34 23.11
CA VAL A 233 -9.90 2.88 22.97
C VAL A 233 -10.40 2.22 24.25
N LYS A 234 -11.60 1.64 24.21
CA LYS A 234 -12.26 1.07 25.40
C LYS A 234 -11.85 -0.38 25.67
N ASP A 235 -12.16 -1.26 24.71
CA ASP A 235 -12.12 -2.72 24.89
C ASP A 235 -11.01 -3.36 24.07
N SER A 236 -9.78 -2.88 24.24
CA SER A 236 -8.62 -3.44 23.57
C SER A 236 -7.41 -3.51 24.49
N VAL A 237 -6.61 -4.56 24.31
CA VAL A 237 -5.27 -4.70 24.93
C VAL A 237 -4.33 -3.54 24.57
N TYR A 238 -4.68 -2.77 23.54
CA TYR A 238 -3.91 -1.61 23.07
C TYR A 238 -4.40 -0.28 23.62
N ARG A 239 -5.30 -0.29 24.60
CA ARG A 239 -5.74 0.93 25.30
C ARG A 239 -4.65 1.58 26.14
N LEU A 240 -3.52 0.90 26.35
CA LEU A 240 -2.41 1.38 27.18
C LEU A 240 -1.22 1.75 26.30
N ILE A 241 -0.63 2.90 26.61
CA ILE A 241 0.64 3.34 26.06
C ILE A 241 1.63 3.59 27.20
N ARG A 242 2.83 3.03 27.05
CA ARG A 242 3.94 3.26 27.97
C ARG A 242 4.86 4.31 27.39
N VAL A 243 5.13 5.33 28.17
CA VAL A 243 6.04 6.43 27.81
C VAL A 243 7.27 6.32 28.70
N PRO A 244 8.46 6.08 28.13
CA PRO A 244 9.68 6.03 28.93
C PRO A 244 9.99 7.41 29.50
N SER A 245 10.50 7.45 30.73
CA SER A 245 11.04 8.67 31.32
C SER A 245 12.32 9.11 30.59
N VAL A 246 12.72 10.36 30.81
CA VAL A 246 14.10 10.76 30.51
C VAL A 246 15.08 10.11 31.50
N THR A 247 16.38 10.23 31.27
CA THR A 247 17.44 9.67 32.12
C THR A 247 17.37 10.13 33.58
N SER A 248 16.74 11.26 33.88
CA SER A 248 16.48 11.72 35.26
C SER A 248 15.34 10.96 35.97
N GLY A 249 14.64 10.05 35.29
CA GLY A 249 13.48 9.33 35.84
C GLY A 249 12.18 10.15 35.82
N GLU A 250 12.23 11.35 35.25
CA GLU A 250 11.11 12.28 35.16
C GLU A 250 10.39 12.17 33.81
N LEU A 251 9.12 12.58 33.78
CA LEU A 251 8.32 12.63 32.57
C LEU A 251 8.42 14.00 31.90
N MET A 252 8.62 14.02 30.58
CA MET A 252 8.66 15.26 29.79
C MET A 252 7.35 15.48 29.03
N VAL A 253 6.77 16.66 29.21
CA VAL A 253 5.58 17.14 28.47
C VAL A 253 5.89 18.53 27.93
N SER A 254 5.71 18.75 26.62
CA SER A 254 6.01 20.02 25.95
C SER A 254 7.41 20.58 26.28
N ASN A 255 8.43 19.71 26.35
CA ASN A 255 9.80 20.04 26.75
C ASN A 255 9.96 20.57 28.20
N THR A 256 8.97 20.35 29.06
CA THR A 256 9.03 20.67 30.49
C THR A 256 8.89 19.41 31.33
N ILE A 257 9.51 19.39 32.51
CA ILE A 257 9.37 18.29 33.45
C ILE A 257 7.97 18.35 34.06
N TRP A 258 7.17 17.30 33.87
CA TRP A 258 5.89 17.14 34.53
C TRP A 258 6.11 16.51 35.91
N ARG A 259 6.05 17.35 36.94
CA ARG A 259 6.22 16.94 38.33
C ARG A 259 4.90 16.41 38.86
N ASP A 260 4.94 15.22 39.47
CA ASP A 260 3.83 14.56 40.17
C ASP A 260 2.50 14.50 39.39
N PRO A 261 2.47 13.83 38.22
CA PRO A 261 1.23 13.63 37.48
C PRO A 261 0.21 12.86 38.34
N LYS A 262 -1.05 13.28 38.32
CA LYS A 262 -2.14 12.62 39.06
C LYS A 262 -2.98 11.74 38.14
N PRO A 263 -3.38 10.53 38.60
CA PRO A 263 -4.24 9.66 37.80
C PRO A 263 -5.49 10.41 37.34
N GLY A 264 -5.82 10.32 36.05
CA GLY A 264 -6.93 11.06 35.44
C GLY A 264 -6.53 12.34 34.72
N GLU A 265 -5.31 12.86 34.93
CA GLU A 265 -4.82 14.01 34.18
C GLU A 265 -4.62 13.65 32.70
N ARG A 266 -4.98 14.58 31.83
CA ARG A 266 -5.00 14.38 30.38
C ARG A 266 -3.90 15.19 29.71
N VAL A 267 -3.29 14.56 28.73
CA VAL A 267 -2.28 15.15 27.86
C VAL A 267 -2.53 14.71 26.43
N LEU A 268 -2.09 15.55 25.50
CA LEU A 268 -2.02 15.20 24.09
C LEU A 268 -0.71 14.47 23.82
N GLY A 269 -0.64 13.79 22.69
CA GLY A 269 0.54 12.99 22.41
C GLY A 269 0.77 12.75 20.93
N LYS A 270 2.02 12.52 20.58
CA LYS A 270 2.44 12.06 19.27
C LYS A 270 3.27 10.81 19.43
N ALA A 271 2.80 9.71 18.87
CA ALA A 271 3.43 8.41 19.01
C ALA A 271 3.75 7.80 17.64
N LEU A 272 4.99 7.36 17.48
CA LEU A 272 5.44 6.63 16.30
C LEU A 272 5.36 5.14 16.56
N LEU A 273 4.54 4.45 15.79
CA LEU A 273 4.31 3.02 15.93
C LEU A 273 5.50 2.24 15.34
N LYS A 274 6.12 1.38 16.16
CA LYS A 274 7.21 0.49 15.72
C LYS A 274 6.67 -0.86 15.29
N LYS A 275 5.86 -1.47 16.16
CA LYS A 275 5.34 -2.83 15.98
C LYS A 275 4.07 -3.04 16.80
N ILE A 276 3.12 -3.78 16.25
CA ILE A 276 1.98 -4.31 17.00
C ILE A 276 2.25 -5.78 17.31
N SER A 277 2.12 -6.16 18.57
CA SER A 277 2.12 -7.55 19.02
C SER A 277 0.71 -7.96 19.47
N GLU A 278 0.50 -9.23 19.78
CA GLU A 278 -0.82 -9.71 20.23
C GLU A 278 -1.24 -9.10 21.58
N THR A 279 -0.27 -8.78 22.43
CA THR A 279 -0.51 -8.32 23.81
C THR A 279 -0.31 -6.82 24.00
N GLN A 280 0.52 -6.16 23.18
CA GLN A 280 0.81 -4.74 23.31
C GLN A 280 1.25 -4.07 22.00
N ILE A 281 1.20 -2.74 21.98
CA ILE A 281 1.83 -1.94 20.92
C ILE A 281 3.19 -1.48 21.43
N ILE A 282 4.20 -1.68 20.59
CA ILE A 282 5.55 -1.18 20.79
C ILE A 282 5.66 0.12 20.01
N TRP A 283 5.87 1.21 20.75
CA TRP A 283 6.08 2.53 20.20
C TRP A 283 7.58 2.79 20.08
N GLU A 284 8.00 3.39 18.97
CA GLU A 284 9.40 3.79 18.76
C GLU A 284 9.71 5.07 19.54
N LYS A 285 8.78 6.02 19.50
CA LYS A 285 8.91 7.32 20.15
C LYS A 285 7.54 7.82 20.57
N VAL A 286 7.46 8.38 21.77
CA VAL A 286 6.27 9.08 22.25
C VAL A 286 6.68 10.46 22.74
N ILE A 287 5.98 11.49 22.30
CA ILE A 287 6.16 12.88 22.72
C ILE A 287 4.82 13.35 23.28
N LEU A 288 4.83 13.90 24.48
CA LEU A 288 3.63 14.40 25.15
C LEU A 288 3.54 15.92 25.04
N TYR A 289 2.32 16.43 24.99
CA TYR A 289 1.99 17.84 24.99
C TYR A 289 0.88 18.11 26.01
N TYR A 290 0.87 19.31 26.61
CA TYR A 290 -0.28 19.74 27.39
C TYR A 290 -1.52 19.85 26.48
N GLU A 291 -2.69 19.53 27.05
CA GLU A 291 -3.99 19.73 26.42
C GLU A 291 -4.33 21.21 26.23
#